data_AF-L0EL56-F1
#
_entry.id   AF-L0EL56-F1
#
_cell.length_a   1.000
_cell.length_b   1.000
_cell.length_c   1.000
_cell.angle_alpha   90.00
_cell.angle_beta   90.00
_cell.angle_gamma   90.00
#
_symmetry.space_group_name_H-M   'P 1'
#
loop_
_entity.id
_entity.type
_entity.pdbx_description
1 polymer ?
#
loop_
_entity_poly.entity_id
_entity_poly.type
_entity_poly.pdbx_seq_one_letter_code
_entity_poly.pdbx_strand_id
1 'polypeptide(L)'
;MNDQLIKELEFILTHPSCSVDNVETFYQTCLFIYDEVPLFIIVDYMRKTKPRLLREWSARNLVVQKIINEMEIGTDELTNREINIRVDLSGVTPTRAGIYRIEWRTELDEIDVTEYFKGKSIKVIDKKFGEVDLIGYSKVANRNHYNLYLKIKEELT
;
A
#
# COMPACT_ATOMS: atom_id res chain seq x y z
N MET A 1 -5.41 4.71 23.90
CA MET A 1 -6.84 4.47 23.57
C MET A 1 -7.00 3.14 22.84
N ASN A 2 -6.23 2.91 21.77
CA ASN A 2 -6.31 1.68 20.95
C ASN A 2 -6.01 0.38 21.73
N ASP A 3 -5.06 0.38 22.67
CA ASP A 3 -4.67 -0.84 23.41
C ASP A 3 -5.79 -1.37 24.32
N GLN A 4 -6.62 -0.50 24.90
CA GLN A 4 -7.74 -0.91 25.74
C GLN A 4 -8.87 -1.50 24.89
N LEU A 5 -9.15 -0.87 23.75
CA LEU A 5 -10.12 -1.34 22.77
C LEU A 5 -9.73 -2.73 22.20
N ILE A 6 -8.45 -2.95 21.91
CA ILE A 6 -7.97 -4.27 21.46
C ILE A 6 -8.10 -5.32 22.56
N LYS A 7 -7.81 -4.99 23.84
CA LYS A 7 -8.00 -5.94 24.95
C LYS A 7 -9.46 -6.33 25.15
N GLU A 8 -10.38 -5.39 25.01
CA GLU A 8 -11.82 -5.65 25.09
C GLU A 8 -12.31 -6.49 23.90
N LEU A 9 -11.82 -6.19 22.70
CA LEU A 9 -12.07 -7.00 21.51
C LEU A 9 -11.52 -8.42 21.68
N GLU A 10 -10.28 -8.57 22.17
CA GLU A 10 -9.66 -9.86 22.50
C GLU A 10 -10.53 -10.69 23.45
N PHE A 11 -11.01 -10.06 24.52
CA PHE A 11 -11.88 -10.73 25.48
C PHE A 11 -13.12 -11.33 24.80
N ILE A 12 -13.76 -10.58 23.89
CA ILE A 12 -14.95 -11.06 23.15
C ILE A 12 -14.58 -12.16 22.16
N LEU A 13 -13.46 -12.01 21.43
CA LEU A 13 -13.02 -12.98 20.41
C LEU A 13 -12.51 -14.30 20.99
N THR A 14 -12.11 -14.34 22.26
CA THR A 14 -11.69 -15.57 22.95
C THR A 14 -12.85 -16.42 23.43
N HIS A 15 -14.08 -15.89 23.46
CA HIS A 15 -15.25 -16.66 23.87
C HIS A 15 -15.53 -17.82 22.88
N PRO A 16 -15.72 -19.07 23.34
CA PRO A 16 -15.89 -20.23 22.47
C PRO A 16 -17.09 -20.14 21.51
N SER A 17 -18.13 -19.42 21.94
CA SER A 17 -19.37 -19.19 21.18
C SER A 17 -19.42 -17.80 20.54
N CYS A 18 -18.27 -17.14 20.35
CA CYS A 18 -18.21 -15.83 19.72
C CYS A 18 -18.79 -15.90 18.29
N SER A 19 -19.79 -15.07 18.02
CA SER A 19 -20.50 -14.98 16.76
C SER A 19 -20.43 -13.56 16.18
N VAL A 20 -20.85 -13.41 14.93
CA VAL A 20 -20.93 -12.10 14.27
C VAL A 20 -21.77 -11.10 15.07
N ASP A 21 -22.86 -11.57 15.71
CA ASP A 21 -23.74 -10.69 16.48
C ASP A 21 -23.03 -10.13 17.73
N ASN A 22 -22.11 -10.89 18.32
CA ASN A 22 -21.29 -10.41 19.44
C ASN A 22 -20.31 -9.32 18.99
N VAL A 23 -19.69 -9.51 17.82
CA VAL A 23 -18.75 -8.54 17.23
C VAL A 23 -19.47 -7.26 16.80
N GLU A 24 -20.63 -7.38 16.17
CA GLU A 24 -21.46 -6.23 15.79
C GLU A 24 -21.93 -5.46 17.04
N THR A 25 -22.35 -6.17 18.09
CA THR A 25 -22.74 -5.52 19.36
C THR A 25 -21.57 -4.76 19.98
N PHE A 26 -20.36 -5.33 19.96
CA PHE A 26 -19.15 -4.65 20.40
C PHE A 26 -18.88 -3.39 19.57
N TYR A 27 -18.92 -3.50 18.24
CA TYR A 27 -18.70 -2.38 17.34
C TYR A 27 -19.71 -1.24 17.56
N GLN A 28 -21.00 -1.56 17.67
CA GLN A 28 -22.05 -0.59 17.98
C GLN A 28 -21.81 0.06 19.34
N THR A 29 -21.42 -0.72 20.35
CA THR A 29 -21.08 -0.20 21.68
C THR A 29 -19.91 0.77 21.61
N CYS A 30 -18.88 0.48 20.81
CA CYS A 30 -17.78 1.41 20.57
C CYS A 30 -18.27 2.72 19.93
N LEU A 31 -19.20 2.67 18.96
CA LEU A 31 -19.75 3.87 18.31
C LEU A 31 -20.53 4.76 19.28
N PHE A 32 -21.10 4.19 20.34
CA PHE A 32 -21.80 4.95 21.38
C PHE A 32 -20.86 5.55 22.43
N ILE A 33 -19.72 4.91 22.70
CA ILE A 33 -18.81 5.30 23.78
C ILE A 33 -17.72 6.25 23.30
N TYR A 34 -17.23 6.06 22.07
CA TYR A 34 -16.09 6.79 21.53
C TYR A 34 -16.53 7.76 20.44
N ASP A 35 -15.99 8.98 20.48
CA ASP A 35 -16.22 9.99 19.43
C ASP A 35 -15.73 9.52 18.06
N GLU A 36 -14.66 8.72 18.04
CA GLU A 36 -14.14 8.03 16.85
C GLU A 36 -13.81 6.58 17.18
N VAL A 37 -14.40 5.65 16.43
CA VAL A 37 -14.07 4.21 16.52
C VAL A 37 -13.02 3.89 15.47
N PRO A 38 -11.81 3.41 15.85
CA PRO A 38 -10.79 3.03 14.89
C PRO A 38 -11.13 1.67 14.27
N LEU A 39 -12.16 1.63 13.42
CA LEU A 39 -12.67 0.40 12.80
C LEU A 39 -11.59 -0.33 12.00
N PHE A 40 -10.66 0.41 11.38
CA PHE A 40 -9.46 -0.15 10.76
C PHE A 40 -8.65 -1.04 11.71
N ILE A 41 -8.46 -0.62 12.97
CA ILE A 41 -7.70 -1.37 13.98
C ILE A 41 -8.45 -2.65 14.37
N ILE A 42 -9.78 -2.58 14.51
CA ILE A 42 -10.63 -3.75 14.79
C ILE A 42 -10.53 -4.76 13.64
N VAL A 43 -10.69 -4.29 12.39
CA VAL A 43 -10.64 -5.12 11.19
C VAL A 43 -9.25 -5.74 11.01
N ASP A 44 -8.16 -4.97 11.17
CA ASP A 44 -6.79 -5.48 11.06
C ASP A 44 -6.48 -6.54 12.13
N TYR A 45 -6.93 -6.31 13.36
CA TYR A 45 -6.75 -7.26 14.46
C TYR A 45 -7.53 -8.56 14.21
N MET A 46 -8.80 -8.47 13.82
CA MET A 46 -9.63 -9.64 13.52
C MET A 46 -9.12 -10.42 12.31
N ARG A 47 -8.54 -9.75 11.31
CA ARG A 47 -7.92 -10.40 10.15
C ARG A 47 -6.80 -11.34 10.57
N LYS A 48 -6.01 -10.95 11.57
CA LYS A 48 -4.89 -11.74 12.09
C LYS A 48 -5.33 -12.88 13.01
N THR A 49 -6.41 -12.69 13.77
CA THR A 49 -6.80 -13.61 14.86
C THR A 49 -8.00 -14.51 14.54
N LYS A 50 -9.01 -13.99 13.83
CA LYS A 50 -10.27 -14.68 13.52
C LYS A 50 -10.76 -14.37 12.08
N PRO A 51 -9.98 -14.69 11.03
CA PRO A 51 -10.29 -14.29 9.65
C PRO A 51 -11.63 -14.85 9.11
N ARG A 52 -12.05 -16.04 9.56
CA ARG A 52 -13.36 -16.62 9.17
C ARG A 52 -14.52 -15.78 9.70
N LEU A 53 -14.45 -15.40 10.97
CA LEU A 53 -15.47 -14.58 11.63
C LEU A 53 -15.54 -13.18 11.00
N LEU A 54 -14.39 -12.60 10.65
CA LEU A 54 -14.33 -11.33 9.93
C LEU A 54 -15.03 -11.40 8.56
N ARG A 55 -14.85 -12.49 7.81
CA ARG A 55 -15.53 -12.71 6.53
C ARG A 55 -17.05 -12.83 6.68
N GLU A 56 -17.51 -13.50 7.72
CA GLU A 56 -18.95 -13.61 8.02
C GLU A 56 -19.52 -12.25 8.44
N TRP A 57 -18.76 -11.48 9.20
CA TRP A 57 -19.14 -10.13 9.63
C TRP A 57 -19.20 -9.16 8.45
N SER A 58 -18.21 -9.18 7.55
CA SER A 58 -18.19 -8.31 6.37
C SER A 58 -19.31 -8.61 5.37
N ALA A 59 -19.77 -9.86 5.29
CA ALA A 59 -20.95 -10.20 4.50
C ALA A 59 -22.25 -9.57 5.04
N ARG A 60 -22.27 -9.17 6.33
CA ARG A 60 -23.43 -8.57 7.00
C ARG A 60 -23.27 -7.07 7.25
N ASN A 61 -22.05 -6.53 7.24
CA ASN A 61 -21.75 -5.13 7.51
C ASN A 61 -20.97 -4.50 6.34
N LEU A 62 -21.66 -3.68 5.54
CA LEU A 62 -21.10 -3.02 4.35
C LEU A 62 -19.94 -2.06 4.67
N VAL A 63 -19.90 -1.46 5.86
CA VAL A 63 -18.80 -0.57 6.27
C VAL A 63 -17.53 -1.40 6.50
N VAL A 64 -17.66 -2.53 7.17
CA VAL A 64 -16.56 -3.49 7.37
C VAL A 64 -16.09 -4.06 6.03
N GLN A 65 -17.02 -4.39 5.13
CA GLN A 65 -16.67 -4.84 3.78
C GLN A 65 -15.88 -3.79 3.00
N LYS A 66 -16.30 -2.52 3.04
CA LYS A 66 -15.56 -1.43 2.40
C LYS A 66 -14.15 -1.27 2.98
N ILE A 67 -14.00 -1.31 4.29
CA ILE A 67 -12.69 -1.22 4.94
C ILE A 67 -11.80 -2.41 4.58
N ILE A 68 -12.34 -3.63 4.56
CA ILE A 68 -11.59 -4.80 4.09
C ILE A 68 -11.13 -4.59 2.65
N ASN A 69 -12.03 -4.13 1.76
CA ASN A 69 -11.66 -3.85 0.38
C ASN A 69 -10.63 -2.73 0.28
N GLU A 70 -10.73 -1.65 1.05
CA GLU A 70 -9.74 -0.57 1.10
C GLU A 70 -8.38 -1.06 1.63
N MET A 71 -8.39 -1.99 2.59
CA MET A 71 -7.20 -2.66 3.09
C MET A 71 -6.62 -3.66 2.07
N GLU A 72 -7.47 -4.32 1.29
CA GLU A 72 -7.09 -5.29 0.25
C GLU A 72 -6.62 -4.60 -1.03
N ILE A 73 -7.18 -3.44 -1.38
CA ILE A 73 -6.69 -2.56 -2.46
C ILE A 73 -5.25 -2.13 -2.18
N GLY A 74 -4.87 -1.99 -0.90
CA GLY A 74 -3.48 -1.78 -0.48
C GLY A 74 -2.57 -3.02 -0.50
N THR A 75 -3.07 -4.23 -0.77
CA THR A 75 -2.27 -5.48 -0.72
C THR A 75 -2.40 -6.45 -1.91
N ASP A 76 -3.49 -6.43 -2.69
CA ASP A 76 -3.78 -7.49 -3.68
C ASP A 76 -3.76 -7.06 -5.16
N GLU A 77 -3.69 -5.78 -5.51
CA GLU A 77 -3.50 -5.37 -6.93
C GLU A 77 -2.04 -5.08 -7.32
N LEU A 78 -1.12 -5.04 -6.35
CA LEU A 78 0.29 -4.70 -6.57
C LEU A 78 1.25 -5.89 -6.46
N THR A 79 0.83 -7.04 -5.96
CA THR A 79 1.72 -8.16 -5.59
C THR A 79 2.27 -9.00 -6.76
N ASN A 80 2.11 -8.58 -8.02
CA ASN A 80 2.88 -9.18 -9.13
C ASN A 80 3.03 -8.31 -10.39
N ARG A 81 2.68 -7.03 -10.33
CA ARG A 81 2.86 -6.14 -11.50
C ARG A 81 4.18 -5.40 -11.35
N GLU A 82 5.14 -5.76 -12.17
CA GLU A 82 6.38 -5.02 -12.30
C GLU A 82 6.22 -3.96 -13.40
N ILE A 83 6.47 -2.69 -13.07
CA ILE A 83 6.53 -1.63 -14.06
C ILE A 83 7.90 -1.67 -14.71
N ASN A 84 7.93 -1.93 -16.01
CA ASN A 84 9.15 -1.90 -16.80
C ASN A 84 9.21 -0.60 -17.61
N ILE A 85 10.15 0.27 -17.25
CA ILE A 85 10.39 1.56 -17.94
C ILE A 85 11.63 1.41 -18.81
N ARG A 86 11.46 1.59 -20.13
CA ARG A 86 12.60 1.60 -21.06
C ARG A 86 13.06 3.02 -21.30
N VAL A 87 14.37 3.26 -21.20
CA VAL A 87 14.97 4.59 -21.28
C VAL A 87 16.19 4.57 -22.22
N ASP A 88 16.57 5.75 -22.71
CA ASP A 88 17.81 5.94 -23.45
C ASP A 88 18.59 7.11 -22.83
N LEU A 89 19.63 6.79 -22.08
CA LEU A 89 20.51 7.73 -21.41
C LEU A 89 21.63 8.25 -22.31
N SER A 90 21.76 7.76 -23.55
CA SER A 90 22.91 8.07 -24.42
C SER A 90 23.05 9.57 -24.75
N GLY A 91 21.94 10.32 -24.70
CA GLY A 91 21.91 11.77 -24.92
C GLY A 91 21.79 12.61 -23.66
N VAL A 92 21.77 11.98 -22.47
CA VAL A 92 21.52 12.68 -21.20
C VAL A 92 22.83 12.81 -20.44
N THR A 93 23.18 14.04 -20.06
CA THR A 93 24.37 14.27 -19.22
C THR A 93 24.02 14.04 -17.75
N PRO A 94 24.76 13.19 -17.02
CA PRO A 94 24.53 13.02 -15.60
C PRO A 94 24.95 14.26 -14.81
N THR A 95 24.39 14.41 -13.61
CA THR A 95 24.88 15.38 -12.62
C THR A 95 26.28 15.03 -12.14
N ARG A 96 26.93 15.92 -11.38
CA ARG A 96 28.24 15.66 -10.76
C ARG A 96 28.28 14.42 -9.87
N ALA A 97 27.12 13.97 -9.36
CA ALA A 97 26.97 12.77 -8.54
C ALA A 97 26.68 11.49 -9.37
N GLY A 98 26.75 11.57 -10.71
CA GLY A 98 26.46 10.43 -11.60
C GLY A 98 24.97 10.12 -11.76
N ILE A 99 24.08 11.03 -11.36
CA ILE A 99 22.62 10.84 -11.42
C ILE A 99 22.09 11.44 -12.72
N TYR A 100 21.37 10.63 -13.50
CA TYR A 100 20.65 11.02 -14.70
C TYR A 100 19.23 11.46 -14.31
N ARG A 101 18.68 12.46 -15.01
CA ARG A 101 17.29 12.89 -14.86
C ARG A 101 16.57 12.70 -16.19
N ILE A 102 15.46 11.98 -16.17
CA ILE A 102 14.60 11.80 -17.35
C ILE A 102 13.16 12.14 -17.04
N GLU A 103 12.39 12.49 -18.06
CA GLU A 103 10.94 12.67 -17.96
C GLU A 103 10.22 11.37 -18.33
N TRP A 104 9.25 10.97 -17.51
CA TRP A 104 8.43 9.79 -17.69
C TRP A 104 6.95 10.14 -17.57
N ARG A 105 6.18 9.76 -18.60
CA ARG A 105 4.71 9.92 -18.63
C ARG A 105 4.07 8.56 -18.47
N THR A 106 3.06 8.50 -17.63
CA THR A 106 2.34 7.27 -17.30
C THR A 106 0.84 7.55 -17.22
N GLU A 107 0.03 6.50 -17.26
CA GLU A 107 -1.40 6.60 -16.95
C GLU A 107 -1.66 6.42 -15.46
N LEU A 108 -0.66 5.94 -14.70
CA LEU A 108 -0.73 5.72 -13.26
C LEU A 108 -0.82 7.04 -12.49
N ASP A 109 -1.63 7.04 -11.45
CA ASP A 109 -1.72 8.18 -10.56
C ASP A 109 -0.53 8.25 -9.58
N GLU A 110 -0.51 9.26 -8.73
CA GLU A 110 0.60 9.47 -7.80
C GLU A 110 0.65 8.44 -6.68
N ILE A 111 -0.50 7.93 -6.26
CA ILE A 111 -0.60 6.92 -5.20
C ILE A 111 0.02 5.62 -5.72
N ASP A 112 -0.40 5.18 -6.92
CA ASP A 112 0.14 4.00 -7.59
C ASP A 112 1.67 4.08 -7.74
N VAL A 113 2.17 5.18 -8.32
CA VAL A 113 3.61 5.38 -8.54
C VAL A 113 4.38 5.36 -7.22
N THR A 114 3.81 5.94 -6.16
CA THR A 114 4.42 5.91 -4.83
C THR A 114 4.54 4.49 -4.29
N GLU A 115 3.49 3.69 -4.44
CA GLU A 115 3.44 2.31 -3.96
C GLU A 115 4.41 1.42 -4.73
N TYR A 116 4.42 1.48 -6.07
CA TYR A 116 5.37 0.74 -6.90
C TYR A 116 6.83 1.11 -6.61
N PHE A 117 7.12 2.40 -6.37
CA PHE A 117 8.46 2.86 -6.00
C PHE A 117 8.89 2.31 -4.64
N LYS A 118 8.05 2.44 -3.60
CA LYS A 118 8.33 1.92 -2.24
C LYS A 118 8.47 0.40 -2.24
N GLY A 119 7.68 -0.29 -3.05
CA GLY A 119 7.71 -1.74 -3.25
C GLY A 119 8.93 -2.25 -4.04
N LYS A 120 9.77 -1.35 -4.59
CA LYS A 120 10.88 -1.68 -5.51
C LYS A 120 10.41 -2.50 -6.72
N SER A 121 9.21 -2.22 -7.20
CA SER A 121 8.56 -2.92 -8.32
C SER A 121 8.61 -2.13 -9.62
N ILE A 122 9.38 -1.04 -9.66
CA ILE A 122 9.70 -0.29 -10.88
C ILE A 122 11.12 -0.67 -11.34
N LYS A 123 11.21 -1.39 -12.46
CA LYS A 123 12.48 -1.65 -13.14
C LYS A 123 12.70 -0.66 -14.26
N VAL A 124 13.88 -0.07 -14.28
CA VAL A 124 14.29 0.85 -15.34
C VAL A 124 15.42 0.20 -16.13
N ILE A 125 15.20 0.07 -17.44
CA ILE A 125 16.15 -0.59 -18.36
C ILE A 125 16.59 0.44 -19.38
N ASP A 126 17.86 0.81 -19.30
CA ASP A 126 18.54 1.61 -20.30
C ASP A 126 18.99 0.74 -21.48
N LYS A 127 18.92 1.32 -22.69
CA LYS A 127 19.32 0.65 -23.93
C LYS A 127 20.79 0.25 -23.96
N LYS A 128 21.68 1.04 -23.35
CA LYS A 128 23.14 0.87 -23.42
C LYS A 128 23.70 0.21 -22.16
N PHE A 129 23.23 0.62 -21.00
CA PHE A 129 23.74 0.22 -19.69
C PHE A 129 22.95 -0.93 -19.05
N GLY A 130 21.82 -1.36 -19.66
CA GLY A 130 20.98 -2.39 -19.10
C GLY A 130 20.16 -1.89 -17.91
N GLU A 131 20.00 -2.71 -16.88
CA GLU A 131 19.20 -2.32 -15.70
C GLU A 131 19.92 -1.22 -14.90
N VAL A 132 19.20 -0.11 -14.65
CA VAL A 132 19.68 1.04 -13.88
C VAL A 132 18.85 1.24 -12.62
N ASP A 133 19.46 1.83 -11.59
CA ASP A 133 18.80 2.07 -10.32
C ASP A 133 17.91 3.30 -10.38
N LEU A 134 16.64 3.14 -10.02
CA LEU A 134 15.73 4.26 -9.77
C LEU A 134 15.92 4.75 -8.33
N ILE A 135 16.61 5.88 -8.17
CA ILE A 135 16.98 6.45 -6.86
C ILE A 135 15.85 7.31 -6.28
N GLY A 136 15.03 7.88 -7.15
CA GLY A 136 13.89 8.70 -6.73
C GLY A 136 13.07 9.16 -7.92
N TYR A 137 11.97 9.82 -7.61
CA TYR A 137 11.13 10.50 -8.60
C TYR A 137 10.57 11.81 -8.04
N SER A 138 10.15 12.71 -8.91
CA SER A 138 9.39 13.91 -8.54
C SER A 138 8.30 14.20 -9.54
N LYS A 139 7.12 14.60 -9.07
CA LYS A 139 6.00 14.94 -9.95
C LYS A 139 6.24 16.29 -10.63
N VAL A 140 6.02 16.35 -11.94
CA VAL A 140 6.03 17.59 -12.71
C VAL A 140 4.60 18.14 -12.70
N ALA A 141 4.44 19.44 -12.40
CA ALA A 141 3.14 20.03 -12.09
C ALA A 141 2.07 19.76 -13.17
N ASN A 142 0.95 19.19 -12.71
CA ASN A 142 -0.27 18.76 -13.41
C ASN A 142 -0.07 17.73 -14.54
N ARG A 143 -0.80 16.60 -14.39
CA ARG A 143 -0.79 15.34 -15.17
C ARG A 143 0.23 14.31 -14.65
N ASN A 144 0.00 13.04 -15.02
CA ASN A 144 0.78 11.85 -14.63
C ASN A 144 2.17 11.87 -15.31
N HIS A 145 2.94 12.89 -14.94
CA HIS A 145 4.24 13.24 -15.48
C HIS A 145 5.25 13.36 -14.36
N TYR A 146 6.35 12.62 -14.46
CA TYR A 146 7.32 12.46 -13.39
C TYR A 146 8.73 12.65 -13.93
N ASN A 147 9.59 13.31 -13.17
CA ASN A 147 11.03 13.19 -13.34
C ASN A 147 11.49 11.93 -12.62
N LEU A 148 12.22 11.05 -13.30
CA LEU A 148 12.91 9.92 -12.69
C LEU A 148 14.40 10.24 -12.53
N TYR A 149 14.93 9.92 -11.36
CA TYR A 149 16.35 10.08 -11.03
C TYR A 149 17.02 8.72 -11.04
N LEU A 150 17.92 8.51 -11.99
CA LEU A 150 18.51 7.21 -12.31
C LEU A 150 20.01 7.21 -12.02
N LYS A 151 20.53 6.09 -11.52
CA LYS A 151 21.97 5.86 -11.37
C LYS A 151 22.35 4.56 -12.07
N ILE A 152 23.46 4.57 -12.80
CA ILE A 152 23.99 3.34 -13.40
C ILE A 152 24.49 2.45 -12.25
N LYS A 153 24.13 1.16 -12.28
CA LYS A 153 24.67 0.18 -11.34
C LYS A 153 26.18 0.12 -11.54
N GLU A 154 26.93 0.47 -10.50
CA GLU A 154 28.37 0.22 -10.50
C GLU A 154 28.55 -1.30 -10.53
N GLU A 155 29.18 -1.85 -11.57
CA GLU A 155 29.61 -3.24 -11.55
C GLU A 155 30.54 -3.39 -10.34
N LEU A 156 30.19 -4.30 -9.43
CA LEU A 156 31.09 -4.77 -8.37
C LEU A 156 32.23 -5.53 -9.08
N THR A 157 33.22 -4.82 -9.60
CA THR A 157 34.55 -5.37 -9.92
C THR A 157 35.31 -5.69 -8.65
#